data_AF-A0A6A6KWB7-F1
#
_entry.id   AF-A0A6A6KWB7-F1
#
_cell.length_a   1.000
_cell.length_b   1.000
_cell.length_c   1.000
_cell.angle_alpha   90.00
_cell.angle_beta   90.00
_cell.angle_gamma   90.00
#
_symmetry.space_group_name_H-M   'P 1'
#
loop_
_entity.id
_entity.type
_entity.pdbx_description
1 polymer ?
#
loop_
_entity_poly.entity_id
_entity_poly.type
_entity_poly.pdbx_seq_one_letter_code
_entity_poly.pdbx_strand_id
1 'polypeptide(L)'
;MYYVFNLAPNQTPSTDEYFLRKLLNLKGDDGFEMNQVLVSLWYIMGLWPLVYSMLLLPTGRSSKSKIPVWPFLVLSCFGGAYGLLPYFVLWRPPPPPVEESELGKWPLNFLESKLTAGIHIMSLDFTLLSAFAPFWVYNDMTARKWFDKGSWLLPISLVPLLGPALYLVLRPSLSEMPVSLGSTSSEQK
;
A
#
# COMPACT_ATOMS: atom_id res chain seq x y z
N MET A 1 8.99 -23.55 3.53
CA MET A 1 8.66 -23.25 4.93
C MET A 1 9.67 -23.77 5.94
N TYR A 2 10.19 -25.01 5.83
CA TYR A 2 11.20 -25.53 6.79
C TYR A 2 12.41 -24.60 6.99
N TYR A 3 12.99 -24.10 5.90
CA TYR A 3 14.09 -23.13 5.97
C TYR A 3 13.72 -21.86 6.73
N VAL A 4 12.58 -21.22 6.40
CA VAL A 4 12.15 -19.95 7.02
C VAL A 4 11.97 -20.08 8.53
N PHE A 5 11.40 -21.20 9.00
CA PHE A 5 11.10 -21.38 10.42
C PHE A 5 12.24 -22.01 11.23
N ASN A 6 13.17 -22.75 10.60
CA ASN A 6 14.20 -23.51 11.34
C ASN A 6 15.64 -23.13 10.99
N LEU A 7 15.90 -22.62 9.77
CA LEU A 7 17.25 -22.40 9.25
C LEU A 7 17.54 -20.94 8.91
N ALA A 8 16.52 -20.08 8.88
CA ALA A 8 16.72 -18.66 8.66
C ALA A 8 17.53 -18.09 9.82
N PRO A 9 18.68 -17.44 9.55
CA PRO A 9 19.52 -16.88 10.62
C PRO A 9 18.77 -15.75 11.31
N ASN A 10 18.32 -15.98 12.54
CA ASN A 10 17.76 -14.94 13.39
C ASN A 10 18.91 -14.16 14.06
N GLN A 11 19.42 -13.15 13.36
CA GLN A 11 20.60 -12.41 13.82
C GLN A 11 20.30 -11.50 15.02
N THR A 12 19.06 -11.04 15.22
CA THR A 12 18.67 -10.12 16.30
C THR A 12 17.25 -10.38 16.84
N PRO A 13 17.03 -11.46 17.62
CA PRO A 13 15.69 -11.87 18.06
C PRO A 13 14.96 -10.79 18.89
N SER A 14 15.67 -10.09 19.76
CA SER A 14 15.11 -9.05 20.63
C SER A 14 14.71 -7.80 19.86
N THR A 15 15.48 -7.42 18.84
CA THR A 15 15.18 -6.29 17.96
C THR A 15 13.95 -6.58 17.09
N ASP A 16 13.86 -7.80 16.54
CA ASP A 16 12.73 -8.21 15.71
C ASP A 16 11.43 -8.25 16.52
N GLU A 17 11.48 -8.80 17.74
CA GLU A 17 10.34 -8.79 18.65
C GLU A 17 9.94 -7.36 19.06
N TYR A 18 10.92 -6.49 19.30
CA TYR A 18 10.68 -5.08 19.59
C TYR A 18 9.95 -4.38 18.43
N PHE A 19 10.41 -4.55 17.18
CA PHE A 19 9.75 -3.99 16.01
C PHE A 19 8.35 -4.55 15.79
N LEU A 20 8.14 -5.85 15.96
CA LEU A 20 6.81 -6.46 15.86
C LEU A 20 5.85 -5.90 16.91
N ARG A 21 6.29 -5.79 18.17
CA ARG A 21 5.47 -5.18 19.24
C ARG A 21 5.09 -3.74 18.90
N LYS A 22 5.98 -3.00 18.26
CA LYS A 22 5.73 -1.62 17.87
C LYS A 22 4.80 -1.50 16.65
N LEU A 23 4.95 -2.37 15.65
CA LEU A 23 4.04 -2.46 14.48
C LEU A 23 2.64 -2.92 14.84
N LEU A 24 2.51 -3.79 15.84
CA LEU A 24 1.23 -4.23 16.40
C LEU A 24 0.64 -3.23 17.41
N ASN A 25 1.30 -2.09 17.61
CA ASN A 25 0.92 -1.06 18.58
C ASN A 25 0.80 -1.61 20.03
N LEU A 26 1.51 -2.70 20.34
CA LEU A 26 1.59 -3.31 21.67
C LEU A 26 2.59 -2.58 22.58
N LYS A 27 3.51 -1.80 21.98
CA LYS A 27 4.44 -0.93 22.69
C LYS A 27 4.16 0.52 22.31
N GLY A 28 3.90 1.36 23.32
CA GLY A 28 3.61 2.77 23.16
C GLY A 28 4.84 3.61 22.81
N ASP A 29 4.71 4.94 22.96
CA ASP A 29 5.77 5.89 22.62
C ASP A 29 6.93 5.82 23.63
N ASP A 30 8.05 5.24 23.19
CA ASP A 30 9.31 5.13 23.93
C ASP A 30 10.40 6.07 23.36
N GLY A 31 10.00 7.05 22.54
CA GLY A 31 10.91 8.04 21.94
C GLY A 31 11.69 7.55 20.71
N PHE A 32 11.59 6.27 20.36
CA PHE A 32 12.14 5.76 19.11
C PHE A 32 11.10 5.91 17.99
N GLU A 33 11.46 6.43 16.83
CA GLU A 33 10.57 6.44 15.67
C GLU A 33 10.95 5.33 14.68
N MET A 34 10.00 4.45 14.36
CA MET A 34 10.22 3.44 13.32
C MET A 34 10.24 4.10 11.95
N ASN A 35 10.97 3.49 11.02
CA ASN A 35 10.95 3.91 9.62
C ASN A 35 9.50 3.92 9.10
N GLN A 36 9.03 5.11 8.72
CA GLN A 36 7.66 5.36 8.27
C GLN A 36 7.31 4.54 7.02
N VAL A 37 8.28 4.21 6.16
CA VAL A 37 8.04 3.35 4.98
C VAL A 37 7.68 1.94 5.42
N LEU A 38 8.35 1.40 6.43
CA LEU A 38 8.10 0.07 6.95
C LEU A 38 6.72 0.00 7.63
N VAL A 39 6.39 1.01 8.45
CA VAL A 39 5.07 1.14 9.09
C VAL A 39 3.96 1.25 8.04
N SER A 40 4.17 2.05 7.00
CA SER A 40 3.20 2.21 5.90
C SER A 40 3.01 0.91 5.12
N LEU A 41 4.09 0.19 4.84
CA LEU A 41 4.04 -1.11 4.16
C LEU A 41 3.31 -2.16 5.01
N TRP A 42 3.56 -2.17 6.32
CA TRP A 42 2.85 -3.04 7.25
C TRP A 42 1.34 -2.79 7.24
N TYR A 43 0.91 -1.53 7.28
CA TYR A 43 -0.51 -1.20 7.25
C TYR A 43 -1.18 -1.48 5.91
N ILE A 44 -0.52 -1.21 4.77
CA ILE A 44 -1.12 -1.51 3.46
C ILE A 44 -1.22 -3.02 3.21
N MET A 45 -0.34 -3.84 3.79
CA MET A 45 -0.45 -5.31 3.74
C MET A 45 -1.79 -5.81 4.31
N GLY A 46 -2.31 -5.16 5.35
CA GLY A 46 -3.62 -5.47 5.93
C GLY A 46 -4.84 -5.02 5.10
N LEU A 47 -4.65 -4.16 4.10
CA LEU A 47 -5.72 -3.68 3.22
C LEU A 47 -6.05 -4.70 2.11
N TRP A 48 -5.06 -5.45 1.63
CA TRP A 48 -5.24 -6.40 0.51
C TRP A 48 -6.32 -7.47 0.74
N PRO A 49 -6.43 -8.10 1.93
CA PRO A 49 -7.52 -9.03 2.22
C PRO A 49 -8.92 -8.43 2.04
N LEU A 50 -9.10 -7.13 2.32
CA LEU A 50 -10.37 -6.45 2.10
C LEU A 50 -10.68 -6.33 0.60
N VAL A 51 -9.69 -5.95 -0.21
CA VAL A 51 -9.84 -5.91 -1.67
C VAL A 51 -10.18 -7.30 -2.22
N TYR A 52 -9.48 -8.34 -1.75
CA TYR A 52 -9.79 -9.73 -2.14
C TYR A 52 -11.20 -10.14 -1.72
N SER A 53 -11.66 -9.74 -0.54
CA SER A 53 -13.03 -10.04 -0.09
C SER A 53 -14.09 -9.40 -0.98
N MET A 54 -13.91 -8.14 -1.38
CA MET A 54 -14.83 -7.41 -2.26
C MET A 54 -14.92 -8.05 -3.65
N LEU A 55 -13.79 -8.56 -4.15
CA LEU A 55 -13.75 -9.25 -5.44
C LEU A 55 -14.34 -10.67 -5.34
N LEU A 56 -13.90 -11.46 -4.37
CA LEU A 56 -14.16 -12.90 -4.32
C LEU A 56 -15.49 -13.30 -3.68
N LEU A 57 -16.05 -12.50 -2.76
CA LEU A 57 -17.37 -12.80 -2.20
C LEU A 57 -18.48 -12.81 -3.27
N PRO A 58 -18.60 -11.81 -4.16
CA PRO A 58 -19.60 -11.82 -5.22
C PRO A 58 -19.24 -12.77 -6.38
N THR A 59 -17.98 -12.77 -6.84
CA THR A 59 -17.61 -13.47 -8.09
C THR A 59 -17.04 -14.86 -7.88
N GLY A 60 -16.47 -15.12 -6.70
CA GLY A 60 -15.79 -16.37 -6.39
C GLY A 60 -16.75 -17.54 -6.24
N ARG A 61 -18.06 -17.33 -6.09
CA ARG A 61 -19.01 -18.44 -5.91
C ARG A 61 -19.16 -19.26 -7.20
N SER A 62 -18.55 -20.45 -7.23
CA SER A 62 -18.71 -21.38 -8.34
C SER A 62 -20.09 -22.06 -8.30
N SER A 63 -20.76 -22.09 -9.45
CA SER A 63 -22.04 -22.82 -9.61
C SER A 63 -21.85 -24.34 -9.57
N LYS A 64 -20.69 -24.84 -10.04
CA LYS A 64 -20.38 -26.28 -10.13
C LYS A 64 -19.61 -26.81 -8.92
N SER A 65 -18.80 -25.98 -8.25
CA SER A 65 -17.97 -26.37 -7.11
C SER A 65 -18.46 -25.66 -5.84
N LYS A 66 -18.95 -26.42 -4.85
CA LYS A 66 -19.51 -25.87 -3.59
C LYS A 66 -18.45 -25.51 -2.54
N ILE A 67 -17.23 -25.15 -2.96
CA ILE A 67 -16.14 -24.84 -2.04
C ILE A 67 -16.35 -23.42 -1.50
N PRO A 68 -16.49 -23.23 -0.17
CA PRO A 68 -16.66 -21.91 0.41
C PRO A 68 -15.35 -21.09 0.31
N VAL A 69 -15.46 -19.83 -0.10
CA VAL A 69 -14.30 -18.93 -0.24
C VAL A 69 -13.83 -18.31 1.07
N TRP A 70 -14.72 -18.20 2.06
CA TRP A 70 -14.44 -17.52 3.32
C TRP A 70 -13.25 -18.08 4.13
N PRO A 71 -12.98 -19.41 4.18
CA PRO A 71 -11.82 -19.92 4.92
C PRO A 71 -10.50 -19.43 4.31
N PHE A 72 -10.43 -19.36 2.98
CA PHE A 72 -9.27 -18.89 2.24
C PHE A 72 -9.11 -17.37 2.35
N LEU A 73 -10.21 -16.62 2.41
CA LEU A 73 -10.19 -15.19 2.70
C LEU A 73 -9.65 -14.88 4.10
N VAL A 74 -10.12 -15.60 5.13
CA VAL A 74 -9.58 -15.44 6.50
C VAL A 74 -8.09 -15.81 6.54
N LEU A 75 -7.69 -16.87 5.84
CA LEU A 75 -6.28 -17.25 5.73
C LEU A 75 -5.45 -16.16 5.03
N SER A 76 -6.03 -15.45 4.07
CA SER A 76 -5.35 -14.34 3.36
C SER A 76 -5.02 -13.15 4.27
N CYS A 77 -5.72 -12.97 5.40
CA CYS A 77 -5.38 -11.93 6.37
C CYS A 77 -3.98 -12.13 6.99
N PHE A 78 -3.50 -13.38 7.04
CA PHE A 78 -2.19 -13.71 7.60
C PHE A 78 -1.17 -14.06 6.52
N GLY A 79 -1.61 -14.77 5.48
CA GLY A 79 -0.74 -15.28 4.40
C GLY A 79 -0.76 -14.44 3.12
N GLY A 80 -1.53 -13.35 3.06
CA GLY A 80 -1.73 -12.57 1.84
C GLY A 80 -2.32 -13.41 0.70
N ALA A 81 -1.89 -13.10 -0.54
CA ALA A 81 -2.34 -13.81 -1.74
C ALA A 81 -2.07 -15.32 -1.71
N TYR A 82 -1.03 -15.78 -0.97
CA TYR A 82 -0.71 -17.20 -0.86
C TYR A 82 -1.81 -18.01 -0.16
N GLY A 83 -2.58 -17.38 0.74
CA GLY A 83 -3.76 -18.02 1.36
C GLY A 83 -4.89 -18.33 0.37
N LEU A 84 -4.93 -17.61 -0.76
CA LEU A 84 -5.94 -17.77 -1.81
C LEU A 84 -5.53 -18.76 -2.91
N LEU A 85 -4.24 -19.07 -3.06
CA LEU A 85 -3.77 -19.96 -4.13
C LEU A 85 -4.46 -21.33 -4.13
N PRO A 86 -4.63 -22.03 -2.98
CA PRO A 86 -5.33 -23.31 -2.98
C PRO A 86 -6.79 -23.17 -3.44
N TYR A 87 -7.44 -22.05 -3.11
CA TYR A 87 -8.79 -21.78 -3.59
C TYR A 87 -8.82 -21.68 -5.10
N PHE A 88 -7.92 -20.91 -5.71
CA PHE A 88 -7.88 -20.74 -7.16
C PHE A 88 -7.57 -22.03 -7.92
N VAL A 89 -6.75 -22.93 -7.36
CA VAL A 89 -6.48 -24.25 -7.94
C VAL A 89 -7.74 -25.12 -7.97
N LEU A 90 -8.58 -25.03 -6.94
CA LEU A 90 -9.81 -25.81 -6.81
C LEU A 90 -11.04 -25.14 -7.44
N TRP A 91 -10.94 -23.83 -7.71
CA TRP A 91 -12.04 -23.02 -8.21
C TRP A 91 -12.30 -23.26 -9.69
N ARG A 92 -13.59 -23.35 -10.06
CA ARG A 92 -14.05 -23.44 -11.45
C ARG A 92 -14.99 -22.28 -11.74
N PRO A 93 -14.68 -21.38 -12.69
CA PRO A 93 -15.53 -20.24 -12.97
C PRO A 93 -16.91 -20.70 -13.49
N PRO A 94 -17.99 -19.99 -13.14
CA PRO A 94 -19.28 -20.20 -13.80
C PRO A 94 -19.16 -19.87 -15.29
N PRO A 95 -19.96 -20.52 -16.18
CA PRO A 95 -20.01 -20.12 -17.58
C PRO A 95 -20.48 -18.65 -17.69
N PRO A 96 -19.98 -17.90 -18.68
CA PRO A 96 -20.39 -16.52 -18.88
C PRO A 96 -21.91 -16.43 -19.08
N PRO A 97 -22.61 -15.47 -18.44
CA PRO A 97 -24.06 -15.33 -18.57
C PRO A 97 -24.54 -14.89 -19.96
N VAL A 98 -23.63 -14.31 -20.75
CA VAL A 98 -23.93 -13.67 -22.05
C VAL A 98 -23.22 -14.44 -23.15
N GLU A 99 -23.94 -14.73 -24.24
CA GLU A 99 -23.36 -15.38 -25.41
C GLU A 99 -22.42 -14.45 -26.19
N GLU A 100 -21.38 -15.01 -26.82
CA GLU A 100 -20.36 -14.22 -27.52
C GLU A 100 -20.93 -13.38 -28.68
N SER A 101 -22.02 -13.82 -29.31
CA SER A 101 -22.72 -13.05 -30.35
C SER A 101 -23.38 -11.77 -29.83
N GLU A 102 -23.73 -11.72 -28.55
CA GLU A 102 -24.33 -10.54 -27.90
C GLU A 102 -23.26 -9.54 -27.47
N LEU A 103 -22.07 -10.00 -27.07
CA LEU A 103 -20.89 -9.16 -26.74
C LEU A 103 -20.51 -8.23 -27.90
N GLY A 104 -20.62 -8.72 -29.14
CA GLY A 104 -20.28 -7.95 -30.35
C GLY A 104 -21.21 -6.74 -30.62
N LYS A 105 -22.35 -6.64 -29.93
CA LYS A 105 -23.32 -5.56 -30.12
C LYS A 105 -22.86 -4.28 -29.42
N TRP A 106 -23.17 -3.13 -30.02
CA TRP A 106 -23.02 -1.85 -29.35
C TRP A 106 -24.10 -1.74 -28.24
N PRO A 107 -23.77 -1.29 -27.02
CA PRO A 107 -22.49 -0.69 -26.58
C PRO A 107 -21.49 -1.66 -25.94
N LEU A 108 -21.82 -2.95 -25.77
CA LEU A 108 -20.98 -3.95 -25.07
C LEU A 108 -19.59 -4.09 -25.71
N ASN A 109 -19.52 -4.18 -27.04
CA ASN A 109 -18.25 -4.27 -27.78
C ASN A 109 -17.32 -3.06 -27.52
N PHE A 110 -17.90 -1.87 -27.34
CA PHE A 110 -17.13 -0.67 -27.02
C PHE A 110 -16.57 -0.73 -25.59
N LEU A 111 -17.38 -1.18 -24.62
CA LEU A 111 -16.99 -1.29 -23.22
C LEU A 111 -15.93 -2.38 -22.99
N GLU A 112 -16.02 -3.51 -23.70
CA GLU A 112 -15.03 -4.59 -23.64
C GLU A 112 -13.75 -4.33 -24.42
N SER A 113 -13.73 -3.30 -25.27
CA SER A 113 -12.55 -3.02 -26.08
C SER A 113 -11.32 -2.77 -25.20
N LYS A 114 -10.18 -3.35 -25.61
CA LYS A 114 -8.90 -3.18 -24.91
C LYS A 114 -8.51 -1.70 -24.74
N LEU A 115 -8.92 -0.85 -25.68
CA LEU A 115 -8.71 0.59 -25.63
C LEU A 115 -9.52 1.24 -24.50
N THR A 116 -10.83 0.95 -24.42
CA THR A 116 -11.70 1.46 -23.35
C THR A 116 -11.23 0.98 -21.99
N ALA A 117 -10.87 -0.29 -21.87
CA ALA A 117 -10.26 -0.82 -20.65
C ALA A 117 -8.96 -0.08 -20.29
N GLY A 118 -8.08 0.17 -21.27
CA GLY A 118 -6.86 0.94 -21.10
C GLY A 118 -7.13 2.38 -20.64
N ILE A 119 -8.09 3.08 -21.26
CA ILE A 119 -8.48 4.45 -20.89
C ILE A 119 -9.03 4.48 -19.45
N HIS A 120 -9.85 3.51 -19.07
CA HIS A 120 -10.39 3.44 -17.71
C HIS A 120 -9.30 3.20 -16.67
N ILE A 121 -8.37 2.27 -16.92
CA ILE A 121 -7.25 2.01 -16.01
C ILE A 121 -6.40 3.29 -15.88
N MET A 122 -6.02 3.93 -16.99
CA MET A 122 -5.20 5.14 -16.93
C MET A 122 -5.93 6.31 -16.27
N SER A 123 -7.24 6.42 -16.45
CA SER A 123 -8.05 7.46 -15.77
C SER A 123 -8.14 7.20 -14.28
N LEU A 124 -8.27 5.94 -13.86
CA LEU A 124 -8.26 5.56 -12.45
C LEU A 124 -6.87 5.84 -11.84
N ASP A 125 -5.80 5.46 -12.52
CA ASP A 125 -4.42 5.77 -12.10
C ASP A 125 -4.21 7.28 -11.97
N PHE A 126 -4.63 8.06 -12.97
CA PHE A 126 -4.54 9.52 -12.96
C PHE A 126 -5.31 10.13 -11.78
N THR A 127 -6.57 9.73 -11.59
CA THR A 127 -7.42 10.26 -10.51
C THR A 127 -6.91 9.87 -9.13
N LEU A 128 -6.44 8.64 -8.96
CA LEU A 128 -5.87 8.16 -7.71
C LEU A 128 -4.58 8.92 -7.36
N LEU A 129 -3.66 9.05 -8.32
CA LEU A 129 -2.41 9.78 -8.11
C LEU A 129 -2.65 11.27 -7.85
N SER A 130 -3.57 11.90 -8.60
CA SER A 130 -3.99 13.29 -8.37
C SER A 130 -4.61 13.49 -6.99
N ALA A 131 -5.45 12.57 -6.52
CA ALA A 131 -6.08 12.68 -5.21
C ALA A 131 -5.09 12.46 -4.05
N PHE A 132 -4.13 11.54 -4.20
CA PHE A 132 -3.14 11.24 -3.16
C PHE A 132 -1.97 12.23 -3.11
N ALA A 133 -1.63 12.90 -4.22
CA ALA A 133 -0.49 13.80 -4.28
C ALA A 133 -0.56 14.97 -3.26
N PRO A 134 -1.68 15.70 -3.11
CA PRO A 134 -1.82 16.75 -2.09
C PRO A 134 -1.64 16.25 -0.66
N PHE A 135 -2.12 15.05 -0.35
CA PHE A 135 -1.94 14.46 0.98
C PHE A 135 -0.46 14.26 1.32
N TRP A 136 0.32 13.69 0.39
CA TRP A 136 1.76 13.47 0.61
C TRP A 136 2.56 14.76 0.65
N VAL A 137 2.22 15.72 -0.21
CA VAL A 137 2.84 17.05 -0.25
C VAL A 137 2.55 17.82 1.05
N TYR A 138 1.32 17.74 1.56
CA TYR A 138 0.95 18.29 2.87
C TYR A 138 1.74 17.66 4.02
N ASN A 139 1.87 16.33 4.04
CA ASN A 139 2.60 15.62 5.09
C ASN A 139 4.09 15.99 5.10
N ASP A 140 4.75 16.05 3.93
CA ASP A 140 6.16 16.48 3.82
C ASP A 140 6.34 17.97 4.17
N MET A 141 5.38 18.84 3.82
CA MET A 141 5.40 20.26 4.26
C MET A 141 5.30 20.39 5.78
N THR A 142 4.46 19.57 6.41
CA THR A 142 4.30 19.53 7.86
C THR A 142 5.60 19.14 8.54
N ALA A 143 6.25 18.08 8.05
CA ALA A 143 7.55 17.63 8.55
C ALA A 143 8.65 18.71 8.42
N ARG A 144 8.55 19.56 7.39
CA ARG A 144 9.49 20.68 7.14
C ARG A 144 9.10 22.00 7.80
N LYS A 145 7.94 22.08 8.44
CA LYS A 145 7.35 23.34 8.96
C LYS A 145 7.31 24.46 7.92
N TRP A 146 7.01 24.10 6.66
CA TRP A 146 7.10 25.01 5.50
C TRP A 146 5.72 25.49 4.99
N PHE A 147 4.81 25.82 5.90
CA PHE A 147 3.44 26.20 5.53
C PHE A 147 3.32 27.62 4.98
N ASP A 148 3.97 28.60 5.61
CA ASP A 148 3.76 30.02 5.32
C ASP A 148 4.09 30.40 3.87
N LYS A 149 5.06 29.70 3.27
CA LYS A 149 5.56 29.96 1.90
C LYS A 149 5.16 28.88 0.90
N GLY A 150 4.93 27.64 1.35
CA GLY A 150 4.71 26.48 0.48
C GLY A 150 3.24 26.16 0.18
N SER A 151 2.29 26.69 0.94
CA SER A 151 0.87 26.27 0.87
C SER A 151 0.20 26.42 -0.50
N TRP A 152 0.68 27.33 -1.36
CA TRP A 152 0.16 27.50 -2.73
C TRP A 152 0.49 26.31 -3.65
N LEU A 153 1.46 25.46 -3.29
CA LEU A 153 1.81 24.25 -4.04
C LEU A 153 0.83 23.10 -3.77
N LEU A 154 0.02 23.18 -2.70
CA LEU A 154 -1.01 22.18 -2.38
C LEU A 154 -2.04 22.01 -3.51
N PRO A 155 -2.73 23.06 -3.99
CA PRO A 155 -3.67 22.90 -5.10
C PRO A 155 -2.96 22.47 -6.40
N ILE A 156 -1.72 22.90 -6.63
CA ILE A 156 -0.96 22.54 -7.84
C ILE A 156 -0.60 21.05 -7.84
N SER A 157 -0.43 20.45 -6.68
CA SER A 157 -0.15 19.01 -6.54
C SER A 157 -1.30 18.10 -7.02
N LEU A 158 -2.51 18.63 -7.25
CA LEU A 158 -3.59 17.89 -7.92
C LEU A 158 -3.26 17.55 -9.37
N VAL A 159 -2.39 18.33 -10.02
CA VAL A 159 -1.89 18.02 -11.36
C VAL A 159 -0.83 16.92 -11.21
N PRO A 160 -1.14 15.69 -11.62
CA PRO A 160 -0.26 14.56 -11.39
C PRO A 160 1.03 14.77 -12.18
N LEU A 161 2.13 14.22 -11.66
CA LEU A 161 3.51 14.43 -12.11
C LEU A 161 4.02 15.88 -11.93
N LEU A 162 3.39 16.87 -12.55
CA LEU A 162 3.89 18.25 -12.59
C LEU A 162 3.89 18.92 -11.22
N GLY A 163 2.80 18.78 -10.46
CA GLY A 163 2.68 19.42 -9.15
C GLY A 163 3.65 18.84 -8.12
N PRO A 164 3.70 17.50 -7.92
CA PRO A 164 4.71 16.88 -7.07
C PRO A 164 6.14 17.18 -7.51
N ALA A 165 6.45 17.16 -8.81
CA ALA A 165 7.79 17.49 -9.30
C ALA A 165 8.19 18.93 -8.96
N LEU A 166 7.30 19.89 -9.20
CA LEU A 166 7.52 21.28 -8.84
C LEU A 166 7.74 21.45 -7.33
N TYR A 167 6.94 20.75 -6.51
CA TYR A 167 7.12 20.74 -5.06
C TYR A 167 8.49 20.19 -4.65
N LEU A 168 8.94 19.07 -5.23
CA LEU A 168 10.23 18.47 -4.92
C LEU A 168 11.42 19.38 -5.27
N VAL A 169 11.30 20.18 -6.33
CA VAL A 169 12.35 21.14 -6.74
C VAL A 169 12.38 22.36 -5.83
N LEU A 170 11.22 22.85 -5.38
CA LEU A 170 11.11 24.09 -4.60
C LEU A 170 11.20 23.90 -3.08
N ARG A 171 10.97 22.69 -2.57
CA ARG A 171 10.95 22.45 -1.12
C ARG A 171 12.33 22.68 -0.48
N PRO A 172 12.38 23.26 0.74
CA PRO A 172 13.62 23.45 1.47
C PRO A 172 14.20 22.13 2.01
N SER A 173 15.50 22.07 2.28
CA SER A 173 16.13 20.96 2.99
C SER A 173 15.58 20.82 4.42
N LEU A 174 15.69 19.62 5.01
CA LEU A 174 15.27 19.40 6.38
C LEU A 174 16.14 20.26 7.32
N SER A 175 15.53 20.85 8.33
CA SER A 175 16.27 21.60 9.35
C SER A 175 17.11 20.59 10.14
N GLU A 176 18.43 20.63 9.98
CA GLU A 176 19.33 19.86 10.81
C GLU A 176 19.19 20.36 12.25
N MET A 177 18.74 19.49 13.16
CA MET A 177 18.92 19.79 14.58
C MET A 177 20.42 19.91 14.81
N PRO A 178 20.90 20.95 15.53
CA PRO A 178 22.30 21.01 15.89
C PRO A 178 22.58 19.75 16.70
N VAL A 179 23.38 18.84 16.15
CA VAL A 179 24.08 17.86 16.95
C VAL A 179 24.90 18.70 17.91
N SER A 180 24.39 18.84 19.14
CA SER A 180 25.18 19.37 20.23
C SER A 180 26.32 18.37 20.41
N LEU A 181 27.41 18.60 19.69
CA LEU A 181 28.74 18.12 20.02
C LEU A 181 29.00 18.67 21.42
N GLY A 182 28.60 17.89 22.42
CA GLY A 182 29.07 18.06 23.77
C GLY A 182 30.57 17.98 23.67
N SER A 183 31.22 19.13 23.82
CA SER A 183 32.64 19.26 23.99
C SER A 183 33.03 18.39 25.18
N THR A 184 33.52 17.19 24.95
CA THR A 184 34.34 16.49 25.93
C THR A 184 35.68 17.21 25.97
N SER A 185 35.73 18.31 26.71
CA SER A 185 36.96 18.89 27.22
C SER A 185 36.99 18.64 28.72
N SER A 186 37.76 17.63 29.13
CA SER A 186 38.62 17.62 30.33
C SER A 186 38.85 16.20 30.82
N GLU A 187 40.02 15.61 30.52
CA GLU A 187 40.99 15.30 31.58
C GLU A 187 42.31 14.82 30.95
N GLN A 188 43.29 15.72 31.01
CA GLN A 188 44.70 15.40 30.93
C GLN A 188 45.32 16.04 32.17
N LYS A 189 45.52 15.24 33.23
CA LYS A 189 46.64 15.37 34.16
C LYS A 189 46.86 14.05 34.90
#